data_AF-A0A7G9WDA7-F1
#
_entry.id   AF-A0A7G9WDA7-F1
#
_cell.length_a   1.000
_cell.length_b   1.000
_cell.length_c   1.000
_cell.angle_alpha   90.00
_cell.angle_beta   90.00
_cell.angle_gamma   90.00
#
_symmetry.space_group_name_H-M   'P 1'
#
loop_
_entity.id
_entity.type
_entity.pdbx_description
1 polymer ?
#
loop_
_entity_poly.entity_id
_entity_poly.type
_entity_poly.pdbx_seq_one_letter_code
_entity_poly.pdbx_strand_id
1 'polypeptide(L)'
;MTKAAIQRIKELECPTGELEGRIARILERYDVASSREVEIEISSSSDMDDGQLYKIQLPGEAQSIMVEAKTGMDDYVTIVTDVYMDGVITE
;
A
#
# COMPACT_ATOMS: atom_id res chain seq x y z
N MET A 1 8.28 -10.42 1.16
CA MET A 1 8.60 -8.97 1.01
C MET A 1 9.91 -8.60 1.71
N THR A 2 10.71 -7.67 1.15
CA THR A 2 11.95 -7.18 1.79
C THR A 2 11.69 -5.99 2.71
N LYS A 3 12.45 -5.86 3.81
CA LYS A 3 12.38 -4.69 4.73
C LYS A 3 12.59 -3.36 4.01
N ALA A 4 13.45 -3.34 2.99
CA ALA A 4 13.74 -2.13 2.22
C ALA A 4 12.53 -1.66 1.39
N ALA A 5 11.76 -2.58 0.79
CA ALA A 5 10.54 -2.23 0.08
C ALA A 5 9.48 -1.65 1.03
N ILE A 6 9.28 -2.27 2.21
CA ILE A 6 8.34 -1.78 3.24
C ILE A 6 8.71 -0.37 3.67
N GLN A 7 9.98 -0.15 4.00
CA GLN A 7 10.46 1.17 4.42
C GLN A 7 10.25 2.21 3.32
N ARG A 8 10.48 1.84 2.06
CA ARG A 8 10.27 2.76 0.94
C ARG A 8 8.81 3.12 0.71
N ILE A 9 7.89 2.18 0.93
CA ILE A 9 6.45 2.45 0.89
C ILE A 9 6.03 3.35 2.05
N LYS A 10 6.56 3.15 3.27
CA LYS A 10 6.31 4.03 4.43
C LYS A 10 6.76 5.48 4.22
N GLU A 11 7.75 5.71 3.36
CA GLU A 11 8.23 7.05 3.01
C GLU A 11 7.44 7.69 1.85
N LEU A 12 6.38 7.06 1.33
CA LEU A 12 5.61 7.61 0.23
C LEU A 12 4.77 8.80 0.67
N GLU A 13 4.98 9.89 -0.05
CA GLU A 13 4.11 11.06 -0.14
C GLU A 13 3.93 11.37 -1.62
N CYS A 14 2.70 11.33 -2.12
CA CYS A 14 2.39 11.46 -3.55
C CYS A 14 1.05 12.17 -3.76
N PRO A 15 0.78 12.71 -4.97
CA PRO A 15 -0.53 13.25 -5.28
C PRO A 15 -1.65 12.23 -5.04
N THR A 16 -2.81 12.73 -4.60
CA THR A 16 -4.00 11.90 -4.42
C THR A 16 -4.33 11.15 -5.72
N GLY A 17 -4.54 9.83 -5.62
CA GLY A 17 -4.79 8.95 -6.77
C GLY A 17 -3.54 8.40 -7.47
N GLU A 18 -2.32 8.78 -7.07
CA GLU A 18 -1.08 8.17 -7.60
C GLU A 18 -0.50 7.05 -6.73
N LEU A 19 -1.05 6.84 -5.53
CA LEU A 19 -0.45 5.96 -4.52
C LEU A 19 -0.31 4.51 -5.02
N GLU A 20 -1.34 3.95 -5.65
CA GLU A 20 -1.36 2.57 -6.15
C GLU A 20 -0.23 2.31 -7.16
N GLY A 21 -0.09 3.20 -8.15
CA GLY A 21 0.97 3.09 -9.16
C GLY A 21 2.37 3.25 -8.59
N ARG A 22 2.53 4.06 -7.53
CA ARG A 22 3.79 4.26 -6.81
C ARG A 22 4.19 3.02 -6.02
N ILE A 23 3.24 2.40 -5.32
CA ILE A 23 3.41 1.14 -4.61
C ILE A 23 3.84 0.04 -5.59
N ALA A 24 3.11 -0.14 -6.69
CA ALA A 24 3.41 -1.17 -7.70
C ALA A 24 4.84 -1.01 -8.27
N ARG A 25 5.27 0.23 -8.56
CA ARG A 25 6.65 0.52 -9.01
C ARG A 25 7.71 0.21 -7.96
N ILE A 26 7.43 0.45 -6.67
CA ILE A 26 8.36 0.11 -5.61
C ILE A 26 8.50 -1.42 -5.50
N LEU A 27 7.39 -2.14 -5.50
CA LEU A 27 7.40 -3.61 -5.44
C LEU A 27 8.20 -4.21 -6.61
N GLU A 28 8.02 -3.68 -7.82
CA GLU A 28 8.78 -4.10 -9.00
C GLU A 28 10.28 -3.76 -8.87
N ARG A 29 10.61 -2.54 -8.43
CA ARG A 29 12.01 -2.09 -8.27
C ARG A 29 12.81 -2.94 -7.28
N TYR A 30 12.14 -3.46 -6.25
CA TYR A 30 12.76 -4.29 -5.21
C TYR A 30 12.60 -5.80 -5.49
N ASP A 31 12.22 -6.19 -6.72
CA ASP A 31 12.05 -7.58 -7.15
C ASP A 31 11.04 -8.37 -6.29
N VAL A 32 10.04 -7.68 -5.73
CA VAL A 32 9.00 -8.30 -4.89
C VAL A 32 7.89 -8.88 -5.76
N ALA A 33 7.40 -8.11 -6.72
CA ALA A 33 6.39 -8.54 -7.69
C ALA A 33 6.37 -7.60 -8.90
N SER A 34 5.97 -8.12 -10.05
CA SER A 34 5.76 -7.32 -11.27
C SER A 34 4.61 -6.34 -11.08
N SER A 35 4.79 -5.09 -11.50
CA SER A 35 3.75 -4.05 -11.36
C SER A 35 2.44 -4.40 -12.08
N ARG A 36 2.46 -5.35 -13.03
CA ARG A 36 1.30 -5.84 -13.78
C ARG A 36 0.54 -6.97 -13.10
N GLU A 37 1.17 -7.63 -12.13
CA GLU A 37 0.63 -8.81 -11.45
C GLU A 37 0.21 -8.50 -10.01
N VAL A 38 0.54 -7.31 -9.52
CA VAL A 38 0.10 -6.82 -8.21
C VAL A 38 -1.32 -6.28 -8.31
N GLU A 39 -2.22 -6.84 -7.50
CA GLU A 39 -3.58 -6.33 -7.33
C GLU A 39 -3.61 -5.42 -6.10
N ILE A 40 -4.13 -4.20 -6.25
CA ILE A 40 -4.27 -3.22 -5.18
C ILE A 40 -5.74 -2.84 -5.10
N GLU A 41 -6.34 -3.01 -3.93
CA GLU A 41 -7.73 -2.69 -3.66
C GLU A 41 -7.83 -1.76 -2.45
N ILE A 42 -8.76 -0.82 -2.48
CA ILE A 42 -9.11 -0.01 -1.30
C ILE A 42 -10.03 -0.86 -0.42
N SER A 43 -9.49 -1.38 0.67
CA SER A 43 -10.21 -2.29 1.56
C SER A 43 -11.21 -1.56 2.46
N SER A 44 -10.93 -0.30 2.83
CA SER A 44 -11.84 0.57 3.58
C SER A 44 -11.40 2.02 3.47
N SER A 45 -12.37 2.92 3.38
CA SER A 45 -12.19 4.37 3.54
C SER A 45 -12.87 4.79 4.85
N SER A 46 -12.10 5.34 5.80
CA SER A 46 -12.65 5.82 7.07
C SER A 46 -13.16 7.25 6.90
N ASP A 47 -14.47 7.42 7.04
CA ASP A 47 -15.16 8.73 6.93
C ASP A 47 -14.75 9.73 8.04
N MET A 48 -14.14 9.25 9.14
CA MET A 48 -13.87 10.07 10.34
C MET A 48 -12.46 10.68 10.41
N ASP A 49 -11.47 10.13 9.70
CA ASP A 49 -10.04 10.52 9.85
C ASP A 49 -9.31 10.70 8.51
N ASP A 50 -10.05 10.75 7.40
CA ASP A 50 -9.50 10.84 6.03
C ASP A 50 -8.48 9.73 5.69
N GLY A 51 -8.59 8.61 6.41
CA GLY A 51 -7.71 7.45 6.31
C GLY A 51 -8.25 6.45 5.30
N GLN A 52 -7.39 6.04 4.36
CA GLN A 52 -7.64 4.99 3.39
C GLN A 52 -6.72 3.79 3.65
N LEU A 53 -7.32 2.61 3.67
CA LEU A 53 -6.62 1.35 3.83
C LEU A 53 -6.55 0.63 2.49
N TYR A 54 -5.34 0.43 1.99
CA TYR A 54 -5.08 -0.29 0.76
C TYR A 54 -4.62 -1.70 1.08
N LYS A 55 -5.23 -2.68 0.43
CA LYS A 55 -4.82 -4.08 0.46
C LYS A 55 -4.11 -4.40 -0.85
N ILE A 56 -2.88 -4.88 -0.73
CA ILE A 56 -2.05 -5.29 -1.85
C ILE A 56 -1.94 -6.81 -1.81
N GLN A 57 -2.46 -7.46 -2.83
CA GLN A 57 -2.38 -8.91 -2.98
C GLN A 57 -1.23 -9.24 -3.94
N LEU A 58 -0.24 -9.98 -3.42
CA LEU A 58 0.89 -10.44 -4.22
C LEU A 58 0.55 -11.78 -4.90
N PRO A 59 0.95 -11.99 -6.16
CA PRO A 59 0.66 -13.22 -6.87
C PRO A 59 1.35 -14.42 -6.19
N GLY A 60 0.56 -15.44 -5.84
CA GLY A 60 1.08 -16.67 -5.23
C GLY A 60 1.39 -16.57 -3.73
N GLU A 61 1.14 -15.43 -3.08
CA GLU A 61 1.27 -15.29 -1.62
C GLU A 61 -0.12 -15.34 -0.97
N ALA A 62 -0.24 -16.06 0.14
CA ALA A 62 -1.48 -16.09 0.94
C ALA A 62 -1.63 -14.84 1.83
N GLN A 63 -0.54 -14.12 2.06
CA GLN A 63 -0.51 -12.90 2.86
C GLN A 63 -0.71 -11.67 1.96
N SER A 64 -1.43 -10.68 2.48
CA SER A 64 -1.58 -9.38 1.83
C SER A 64 -0.74 -8.32 2.54
N ILE A 65 -0.32 -7.29 1.81
CA ILE A 65 0.30 -6.12 2.41
C ILE A 65 -0.78 -5.07 2.61
N MET A 66 -0.94 -4.60 3.83
CA MET A 66 -1.84 -3.52 4.18
C MET A 66 -1.05 -2.22 4.23
N VAL A 67 -1.56 -1.18 3.56
CA VAL A 67 -0.99 0.16 3.57
C VAL A 67 -2.05 1.13 4.06
N GLU A 68 -1.78 1.75 5.18
CA GLU A 68 -2.58 2.85 5.71
C GLU A 68 -2.03 4.15 5.16
N ALA A 69 -2.90 4.94 4.55
CA ALA A 69 -2.57 6.27 4.08
C ALA A 69 -3.66 7.26 4.47
N LYS A 70 -3.31 8.54 4.53
CA LYS A 70 -4.28 9.61 4.77
C LYS A 70 -4.04 10.76 3.83
N THR A 71 -5.07 11.57 3.65
CA THR A 71 -4.93 12.81 2.92
C THR A 71 -4.18 13.85 3.77
N GLY A 72 -3.24 14.57 3.16
CA GLY A 72 -2.49 15.66 3.76
C GLY A 72 -3.33 16.92 3.95
N MET A 73 -2.78 17.92 4.65
CA MET A 73 -3.50 19.16 5.04
C MET A 73 -4.11 19.97 3.88
N ASP A 74 -3.60 19.82 2.65
CA ASP A 74 -4.06 20.56 1.47
C ASP A 74 -4.94 19.71 0.52
N ASP A 75 -5.40 18.53 0.96
CA ASP A 75 -6.25 17.57 0.21
C ASP A 75 -5.66 17.03 -1.11
N TYR A 76 -4.49 17.54 -1.52
CA TYR A 76 -3.86 17.26 -2.81
C TYR A 76 -2.83 16.13 -2.75
N VAL A 77 -2.48 15.68 -1.54
CA VAL A 77 -1.39 14.75 -1.28
C VAL A 77 -1.90 13.62 -0.40
N THR A 78 -1.48 12.40 -0.70
CA THR A 78 -1.67 11.21 0.13
C THR A 78 -0.34 10.83 0.78
N ILE A 79 -0.37 10.62 2.09
CA ILE A 79 0.78 10.28 2.92
C ILE A 79 0.58 8.89 3.50
N VAL A 80 1.54 7.99 3.31
CA VAL A 80 1.52 6.67 3.97
C VAL A 80 1.84 6.83 5.45
N THR A 81 0.97 6.32 6.31
CA THR A 81 1.12 6.37 7.78
C THR A 81 1.60 5.05 8.35
N ASP A 82 1.18 3.92 7.79
CA ASP A 82 1.72 2.61 8.17
C ASP A 82 1.67 1.58 7.04
N VAL A 83 2.42 0.50 7.23
CA VAL A 83 2.52 -0.65 6.31
C VAL A 83 2.80 -1.89 7.15
N TYR A 84 1.94 -2.89 7.03
CA TYR A 84 2.04 -4.17 7.72
C TYR A 84 1.54 -5.33 6.85
N MET A 85 1.80 -6.57 7.27
CA MET A 85 1.29 -7.75 6.59
C MET A 85 0.04 -8.25 7.30
N ASP A 86 -1.04 -8.44 6.56
CA ASP A 86 -2.23 -9.14 7.01
C ASP A 86 -2.16 -10.58 6.50
N GLY A 87 -2.11 -11.52 7.45
CA GLY A 87 -2.15 -12.94 7.16
C GLY A 87 -3.51 -13.50 7.58
N VAL A 88 -4.19 -14.19 6.67
CA VAL A 88 -5.29 -15.08 7.06
C VAL A 88 -4.70 -16.17 7.95
N ILE A 89 -5.05 -16.17 9.24
CA ILE A 89 -4.87 -17.35 10.08
C ILE A 89 -5.92 -18.35 9.58
N THR A 90 -5.52 -19.28 8.72
CA THR A 90 -6.35 -20.47 8.47
C THR A 90 -6.27 -21.34 9.70
N GLU A 91 -7.27 -21.24 10.57
CA GLU A 91 -7.55 -22.23 11.63
C GLU A 91 -7.97 -23.58 11.04
#